data_AF-A0A6V8DY07-F1
#
_entry.id   AF-A0A6V8DY07-F1
#
_cell.length_a   1.000
_cell.length_b   1.000
_cell.length_c   1.000
_cell.angle_alpha   90.00
_cell.angle_beta   90.00
_cell.angle_gamma   90.00
#
_symmetry.space_group_name_H-M   'P 1'
#
loop_
_entity.id
_entity.type
_entity.pdbx_description
1 polymer ?
#
loop_
_entity_poly.entity_id
_entity_poly.type
_entity_poly.pdbx_seq_one_letter_code
_entity_poly.pdbx_strand_id
1 'polypeptide(L)'
;MLENDAEDIRRVLAICFRGESELDALDIERILSLDMGWLKPEEATTAVQAMIKTGWLVGGQEELSPAGDFSASSTPLGWYPRPQRLLNPVSFSQISASEDEVQTKPVENTPVQQAPVPAQLKQEANDPRAATTRRLLKYIARSSGLEIDEVQRRATRKQRALVHVTGWMALALVARDQGLDMESVIQALS
;
A
#
# COMPACT_ATOMS: atom_id res chain seq x y z
N MET A 1 25.04 15.15 -7.17
CA MET A 1 24.30 15.18 -5.88
C MET A 1 22.85 14.79 -6.08
N LEU A 2 22.14 15.43 -7.02
CA LEU A 2 20.73 15.16 -7.36
C LEU A 2 20.45 13.70 -7.76
N GLU A 3 21.35 13.04 -8.47
CA GLU A 3 21.24 11.61 -8.83
C GLU A 3 21.13 10.70 -7.60
N ASN A 4 22.02 10.92 -6.62
CA ASN A 4 21.99 10.17 -5.36
C ASN A 4 20.73 10.53 -4.55
N ASP A 5 20.20 11.75 -4.70
CA ASP A 5 19.00 12.21 -3.97
C ASP A 5 17.78 11.47 -4.50
N ALA A 6 17.66 11.40 -5.82
CA ALA A 6 16.65 10.61 -6.51
C ALA A 6 16.78 9.12 -6.19
N GLU A 7 18.00 8.59 -6.14
CA GLU A 7 18.22 7.16 -5.86
C GLU A 7 17.80 6.76 -4.43
N ASP A 8 17.99 7.63 -3.44
CA ASP A 8 17.48 7.38 -2.08
C ASP A 8 15.94 7.32 -2.06
N ILE A 9 15.28 8.22 -2.79
CA ILE A 9 13.81 8.22 -2.89
C ILE A 9 13.34 6.94 -3.61
N ARG A 10 14.02 6.53 -4.69
CA ARG A 10 13.74 5.25 -5.37
C ARG A 10 13.84 4.07 -4.42
N ARG A 11 14.91 3.99 -3.60
CA ARG A 11 15.10 2.91 -2.62
C ARG A 11 14.01 2.90 -1.56
N VAL A 12 13.63 4.08 -1.04
CA VAL A 12 12.52 4.20 -0.09
C VAL A 12 11.22 3.69 -0.71
N LEU A 13 10.87 4.15 -1.91
CA LEU A 13 9.66 3.73 -2.60
C LEU A 13 9.68 2.23 -2.94
N ALA A 14 10.82 1.68 -3.36
CA ALA A 14 10.96 0.25 -3.60
C ALA A 14 10.72 -0.60 -2.35
N ILE A 15 11.09 -0.08 -1.17
CA ILE A 15 10.84 -0.73 0.12
C ILE A 15 9.38 -0.58 0.52
N CYS A 16 8.79 0.61 0.38
CA CYS A 16 7.37 0.85 0.68
C CYS A 16 6.46 -0.04 -0.18
N PHE A 17 6.69 -0.09 -1.49
CA PHE A 17 5.88 -0.81 -2.47
C PHE A 17 6.37 -2.25 -2.72
N ARG A 18 7.08 -2.85 -1.77
CA ARG A 18 7.63 -4.20 -1.96
C ARG A 18 6.51 -5.24 -2.06
N GLY A 19 6.16 -5.61 -3.29
CA GLY A 19 5.12 -6.60 -3.57
C GLY A 19 3.69 -6.04 -3.61
N GLU A 20 3.52 -4.71 -3.57
CA GLU A 20 2.24 -4.03 -3.69
C GLU A 20 2.36 -2.91 -4.76
N SER A 21 1.34 -2.73 -5.59
CA SER A 21 1.34 -1.70 -6.65
C SER A 21 0.88 -0.32 -6.16
N GLU A 22 0.01 -0.31 -5.14
CA GLU A 22 -0.69 0.87 -4.63
C GLU A 22 -0.80 0.80 -3.11
N LEU A 23 -0.71 1.96 -2.45
CA LEU A 23 -0.80 2.11 -0.99
C LEU A 23 -1.56 3.38 -0.62
N ASP A 24 -2.27 3.34 0.50
CA ASP A 24 -2.85 4.53 1.13
C ASP A 24 -1.73 5.43 1.69
N ALA A 25 -1.93 6.74 1.65
CA ALA A 25 -1.03 7.74 2.24
C ALA A 25 -0.74 7.41 3.71
N LEU A 26 -1.77 7.01 4.47
CA LEU A 26 -1.61 6.65 5.88
C LEU A 26 -0.73 5.39 6.05
N ASP A 27 -0.81 4.44 5.12
CA ASP A 27 0.03 3.24 5.15
C ASP A 27 1.48 3.60 4.82
N ILE A 28 1.75 4.50 3.88
CA ILE A 28 3.10 5.00 3.58
C ILE A 28 3.65 5.76 4.80
N GLU A 29 2.86 6.65 5.41
CA GLU A 29 3.25 7.38 6.62
C GLU A 29 3.61 6.45 7.78
N ARG A 30 2.79 5.41 7.98
CA ARG A 30 3.01 4.34 8.97
C ARG A 30 4.30 3.57 8.69
N ILE A 31 4.57 3.22 7.42
CA ILE A 31 5.79 2.51 7.05
C ILE A 31 7.02 3.38 7.34
N LEU A 32 6.99 4.65 6.92
CA LEU A 32 8.12 5.57 7.09
C LEU A 32 8.40 5.89 8.57
N SER A 33 7.35 5.99 9.40
CA SER A 33 7.51 6.42 10.79
C SER A 33 7.56 5.30 11.83
N LEU A 34 6.76 4.26 11.67
CA LEU A 34 6.60 3.20 12.67
C LEU A 34 7.33 1.92 12.27
N ASP A 35 7.08 1.42 11.05
CA ASP A 35 7.64 0.13 10.64
C ASP A 35 9.17 0.24 10.43
N MET A 36 9.63 1.33 9.79
CA MET A 36 11.05 1.54 9.48
C MET A 36 11.74 2.53 10.44
N GLY A 37 10.98 3.36 11.16
CA GLY A 37 11.56 4.36 12.08
C GLY A 37 12.46 5.39 11.37
N TRP A 38 12.15 5.72 10.12
CA TRP A 38 12.94 6.65 9.31
C TRP A 38 12.61 8.12 9.58
N LEU A 39 11.36 8.39 9.93
CA LEU A 39 10.82 9.73 10.18
C LEU A 39 9.96 9.74 11.45
N LYS A 40 9.74 10.92 12.03
CA LYS A 40 8.65 11.08 13.01
C LYS A 40 7.28 11.06 12.31
N PRO A 41 6.17 10.76 13.01
CA PRO A 41 4.83 10.75 12.40
C PRO A 41 4.47 12.04 11.64
N GLU A 42 4.76 13.21 12.22
CA GLU A 42 4.53 14.52 11.59
C GLU A 42 5.41 14.75 10.34
N GLU A 43 6.65 14.25 10.40
CA GLU A 43 7.61 14.34 9.30
C GLU A 43 7.23 13.38 8.15
N ALA A 44 6.68 12.20 8.48
CA ALA A 44 6.22 11.24 7.50
C ALA A 44 5.05 11.80 6.67
N THR A 45 4.08 12.42 7.34
CA THR A 45 2.96 13.12 6.67
C THR A 45 3.50 14.18 5.70
N THR A 46 4.45 15.00 6.17
CA THR A 46 5.08 16.04 5.35
C THR A 46 5.83 15.45 4.15
N ALA A 47 6.57 14.37 4.35
CA ALA A 47 7.34 13.69 3.29
C ALA A 47 6.42 13.10 2.21
N VAL A 48 5.31 12.45 2.58
CA VAL A 48 4.35 11.91 1.61
C VAL A 48 3.74 13.02 0.76
N GLN A 49 3.30 14.11 1.39
CA GLN A 49 2.76 15.27 0.66
C GLN A 49 3.83 15.90 -0.26
N ALA A 50 5.08 15.95 0.17
CA ALA A 50 6.17 16.45 -0.65
C ALA A 50 6.46 15.53 -1.85
N MET A 51 6.41 14.21 -1.66
CA MET A 51 6.60 13.21 -2.73
C MET A 51 5.45 13.24 -3.75
N ILE A 52 4.21 13.50 -3.34
CA ILE A 52 3.08 13.73 -4.25
C ILE A 52 3.33 15.00 -5.06
N LYS A 53 3.66 16.12 -4.39
CA LYS A 53 3.90 17.42 -5.06
C LYS A 53 5.04 17.38 -6.06
N THR A 54 6.06 16.58 -5.79
CA THR A 54 7.25 16.45 -6.66
C THR A 54 7.12 15.38 -7.73
N GLY A 55 5.97 14.68 -7.77
CA GLY A 55 5.63 13.71 -8.80
C GLY A 55 6.27 12.34 -8.62
N TRP A 56 6.73 12.00 -7.42
CA TRP A 56 7.22 10.65 -7.09
C TRP A 56 6.09 9.68 -6.78
N LEU A 57 4.99 10.20 -6.23
CA LEU A 57 3.75 9.47 -5.98
C LEU A 57 2.64 10.07 -6.83
N VAL A 58 1.85 9.21 -7.47
CA VAL A 58 0.74 9.56 -8.34
C VAL A 58 -0.50 8.83 -7.85
N GLY A 59 -1.68 9.43 -8.02
CA GLY A 59 -2.96 8.83 -7.62
C GLY A 59 -3.70 9.62 -6.55
N GLY A 60 -4.76 9.01 -6.01
CA GLY A 60 -5.54 9.55 -4.89
C GLY A 60 -4.89 9.21 -3.55
N GLN A 61 -5.24 9.91 -2.47
CA GLN A 61 -4.62 9.64 -1.16
C GLN A 61 -4.81 8.18 -0.69
N GLU A 62 -5.89 7.52 -1.08
CA GLU A 62 -6.18 6.13 -0.70
C GLU A 62 -5.51 5.10 -1.64
N GLU A 63 -5.01 5.53 -2.80
CA GLU A 63 -4.47 4.70 -3.89
C GLU A 63 -3.27 5.42 -4.53
N LEU A 64 -2.20 5.61 -3.75
CA LEU A 64 -0.95 6.17 -4.25
C LEU A 64 -0.10 5.07 -4.88
N SER A 65 0.37 5.30 -6.10
CA SER A 65 1.34 4.47 -6.80
C SER A 65 2.65 5.24 -7.00
N PRO A 66 3.81 4.56 -7.03
CA PRO A 66 5.05 5.20 -7.45
C PRO A 66 4.96 5.63 -8.91
N ALA A 67 5.58 6.76 -9.26
CA ALA A 67 5.58 7.30 -10.62
C ALA A 67 6.37 6.45 -11.64
N GLY A 68 7.18 5.52 -11.17
CA GLY A 68 7.91 4.56 -12.00
C GLY A 68 8.16 3.25 -11.26
N ASP A 69 8.69 2.27 -11.98
CA ASP A 69 9.10 1.01 -11.37
C ASP A 69 10.47 1.17 -10.68
N PHE A 70 10.49 1.01 -9.37
CA PHE A 70 11.70 1.13 -8.55
C PHE A 70 12.14 -0.22 -7.95
N SER A 71 11.47 -1.32 -8.31
CA SER A 71 11.74 -2.67 -7.77
C SER A 71 13.18 -3.14 -8.00
N ALA A 72 13.85 -2.64 -9.05
CA ALA A 72 15.24 -2.94 -9.38
C ALA A 72 16.27 -2.15 -8.55
N SER A 73 15.86 -1.18 -7.72
CA SER A 73 16.80 -0.41 -6.91
C SER A 73 17.45 -1.27 -5.82
N SER A 74 18.78 -1.32 -5.82
CA SER A 74 19.55 -2.09 -4.84
C SER A 74 19.79 -1.24 -3.58
N THR A 75 19.30 -1.73 -2.44
CA THR A 75 19.52 -1.12 -1.13
C THR A 75 20.59 -1.91 -0.38
N PRO A 76 21.75 -1.31 -0.05
CA PRO A 76 22.80 -2.02 0.67
C PRO A 76 22.35 -2.38 2.09
N LEU A 77 22.94 -3.45 2.65
CA LEU A 77 22.65 -3.86 4.02
C LEU A 77 23.03 -2.75 5.02
N GLY A 78 22.13 -2.43 5.95
CA GLY A 78 22.33 -1.36 6.93
C GLY A 78 22.15 0.05 6.37
N TRP A 79 21.66 0.19 5.14
CA TRP A 79 21.33 1.49 4.58
C TRP A 79 20.14 2.14 5.29
N TYR A 80 20.20 3.47 5.43
CA TYR A 80 19.16 4.30 6.02
C TYR A 80 19.00 5.58 5.19
N PRO A 81 17.77 5.99 4.84
CA PRO A 81 17.57 7.20 4.05
C PRO A 81 17.91 8.45 4.84
N ARG A 82 18.38 9.50 4.18
CA ARG A 82 18.55 10.80 4.85
C ARG A 82 17.18 11.48 4.97
N PRO A 83 16.66 11.76 6.19
CA PRO A 83 15.32 12.35 6.37
C PRO A 83 15.09 13.61 5.55
N GLN A 84 16.11 14.46 5.43
CA GLN A 84 16.03 15.73 4.70
C GLN A 84 15.74 15.55 3.21
N ARG A 85 16.12 14.41 2.61
CA ARG A 85 15.82 14.06 1.21
C ARG A 85 14.35 13.66 1.00
N LEU A 86 13.72 13.10 2.02
CA LEU A 86 12.30 12.72 1.97
C LEU A 86 11.40 13.92 2.25
N LEU A 87 11.84 14.84 3.12
CA LEU A 87 11.13 16.08 3.43
C LEU A 87 11.22 17.11 2.29
N ASN A 88 12.34 17.15 1.57
CA ASN A 88 12.56 18.02 0.43
C ASN A 88 13.02 17.18 -0.77
N PRO A 89 12.13 16.37 -1.36
CA PRO A 89 12.47 15.53 -2.49
C PRO A 89 12.79 16.38 -3.72
N VAL A 90 13.74 15.89 -4.52
CA VAL A 90 13.99 16.45 -5.86
C VAL A 90 12.78 16.18 -6.76
N SER A 91 12.50 17.01 -7.75
CA SER A 91 11.42 16.72 -8.71
C SER A 91 11.69 15.40 -9.43
N PHE A 92 10.65 14.58 -9.58
CA PHE A 92 10.75 13.35 -10.36
C PHE A 92 11.04 13.71 -11.82
N SER A 93 12.22 13.34 -12.30
CA SER A 93 12.58 13.38 -13.71
C SER A 93 12.70 11.94 -14.16
N GLN A 94 11.80 11.53 -15.06
CA GLN A 94 11.86 10.24 -15.70
C GLN A 94 13.02 10.28 -16.69
N ILE A 95 14.25 10.10 -16.19
CA ILE A 95 15.43 9.91 -17.04
C ILE A 95 15.30 8.50 -17.60
N SER A 96 14.52 8.40 -18.68
CA SER A 96 14.62 7.29 -19.62
C SER A 96 16.07 7.22 -20.06
N ALA A 97 16.68 6.05 -19.93
CA ALA A 97 17.87 5.71 -20.69
C ALA A 97 17.47 5.65 -22.18
N SER A 98 17.45 6.81 -22.81
CA SER A 98 17.49 7.01 -24.26
C SER A 98 17.77 8.49 -24.49
N GLU A 99 18.98 8.77 -24.93
CA GLU A 99 19.37 10.03 -25.56
C GLU A 99 18.35 10.39 -26.64
N ASP A 100 17.70 11.55 -26.53
CA ASP A 100 17.82 12.64 -27.51
C ASP A 100 16.93 13.83 -27.10
N GLU A 101 17.43 15.03 -27.39
CA GLU A 101 16.73 16.30 -27.27
C GLU A 101 15.34 16.28 -27.94
N VAL A 102 14.38 17.03 -27.40
CA VAL A 102 13.83 18.25 -28.02
C VAL A 102 12.70 18.81 -27.15
N GLN A 103 12.67 20.13 -27.16
CA GLN A 103 11.85 21.08 -26.41
C GLN A 103 10.34 21.04 -26.76
N THR A 104 9.57 21.68 -25.88
CA THR A 104 8.30 22.42 -26.07
C THR A 104 6.97 21.82 -25.55
N LYS A 105 6.23 22.73 -24.89
CA LYS A 105 4.92 22.68 -24.20
C LYS A 105 3.73 22.50 -25.21
N PRO A 106 2.44 22.62 -24.80
CA PRO A 106 1.64 21.87 -23.81
C PRO A 106 0.22 21.46 -24.32
N VAL A 107 -0.48 20.63 -23.52
CA VAL A 107 -1.95 20.35 -23.46
C VAL A 107 -2.61 19.72 -24.71
N GLU A 108 -3.13 18.49 -24.56
CA GLU A 108 -4.49 18.16 -25.01
C GLU A 108 -5.09 16.98 -24.23
N ASN A 109 -6.41 16.92 -24.23
CA ASN A 109 -7.33 16.33 -23.27
C ASN A 109 -7.48 14.78 -23.34
N THR A 110 -7.83 14.23 -22.16
CA THR A 110 -8.68 13.07 -21.80
C THR A 110 -9.55 12.46 -22.94
N PRO A 111 -9.97 11.16 -22.93
CA PRO A 111 -10.32 10.32 -21.76
C PRO A 111 -9.77 8.87 -21.84
N VAL A 112 -9.81 8.03 -20.80
CA VAL A 112 -10.93 7.13 -20.47
C VAL A 112 -10.74 6.57 -19.04
N GLN A 113 -11.84 6.62 -18.29
CA GLN A 113 -12.07 6.02 -16.97
C GLN A 113 -11.85 4.50 -16.97
N GLN A 114 -11.13 3.97 -15.99
CA GLN A 114 -11.43 2.65 -15.43
C GLN A 114 -11.41 2.78 -13.91
N ALA A 115 -12.55 2.44 -13.30
CA ALA A 115 -12.76 2.50 -11.87
C ALA A 115 -11.79 1.57 -11.11
N PRO A 116 -11.32 1.93 -9.90
CA PRO A 116 -10.45 1.05 -9.13
C PRO A 116 -11.24 -0.15 -8.63
N VAL A 117 -10.68 -1.34 -8.84
CA VAL A 117 -11.24 -2.59 -8.34
C VAL A 117 -10.76 -2.73 -6.89
N PRO A 118 -11.64 -2.79 -5.88
CA PRO A 118 -11.22 -2.78 -4.48
C PRO A 118 -10.32 -3.97 -4.15
N ALA A 119 -9.21 -3.70 -3.45
CA ALA A 119 -8.21 -4.69 -3.02
C ALA A 119 -8.89 -5.91 -2.37
N GLN A 120 -8.81 -7.07 -3.04
CA GLN A 120 -9.46 -8.29 -2.61
C GLN A 120 -8.58 -9.06 -1.63
N LEU A 121 -9.21 -9.66 -0.60
CA LEU A 121 -8.56 -10.64 0.28
C LEU A 121 -7.82 -11.69 -0.58
N LYS A 122 -6.51 -11.86 -0.34
CA LYS A 122 -5.69 -12.84 -1.09
C LYS A 122 -6.21 -14.23 -0.74
N GLN A 123 -6.83 -14.90 -1.73
CA GLN A 123 -7.28 -16.28 -1.62
C GLN A 123 -6.16 -17.20 -2.08
N GLU A 124 -5.65 -18.02 -1.17
CA GLU A 124 -4.67 -19.04 -1.52
C GLU A 124 -5.37 -20.14 -2.34
N ALA A 125 -4.90 -20.37 -3.57
CA ALA A 125 -5.52 -21.29 -4.53
C ALA A 125 -5.56 -22.76 -4.08
N ASN A 126 -4.83 -23.11 -3.02
CA ASN A 126 -4.69 -24.47 -2.50
C ASN A 126 -5.36 -24.68 -1.12
N ASP A 127 -6.11 -23.69 -0.61
CA ASP A 127 -6.78 -23.82 0.69
C ASP A 127 -8.23 -24.35 0.53
N PRO A 128 -8.58 -25.54 1.06
CA PRO A 128 -9.96 -26.05 1.04
C PRO A 128 -10.96 -25.12 1.73
N ARG A 129 -10.50 -24.20 2.60
CA ARG A 129 -11.33 -23.19 3.28
C ARG A 129 -11.55 -21.92 2.48
N ALA A 130 -10.96 -21.77 1.29
CA ALA A 130 -11.20 -20.61 0.43
C ALA A 130 -12.69 -20.45 0.05
N ALA A 131 -13.41 -21.56 -0.10
CA ALA A 131 -14.85 -21.56 -0.39
C ALA A 131 -15.69 -21.01 0.78
N THR A 132 -15.29 -21.29 2.03
CA THR A 132 -16.01 -20.85 3.23
C THR A 132 -15.67 -19.41 3.63
N THR A 133 -14.56 -18.84 3.14
CA THR A 133 -14.17 -17.43 3.33
C THR A 133 -15.28 -16.43 2.96
N ARG A 134 -15.98 -16.65 1.84
CA ARG A 134 -17.09 -15.76 1.42
C ARG A 134 -18.30 -15.85 2.35
N ARG A 135 -18.59 -17.05 2.88
CA ARG A 135 -19.67 -17.27 3.85
C ARG A 135 -19.35 -16.59 5.17
N LEU A 136 -18.10 -16.75 5.63
CA LEU A 136 -17.60 -16.12 6.85
C LEU A 136 -17.64 -14.59 6.75
N LEU A 137 -17.20 -14.02 5.63
CA LEU A 137 -17.26 -12.57 5.38
C LEU A 137 -18.67 -12.01 5.57
N LYS A 138 -19.68 -12.64 4.92
CA LYS A 138 -21.09 -12.23 5.03
C LYS A 138 -21.64 -12.41 6.44
N TYR A 139 -21.24 -13.49 7.12
CA TYR A 139 -21.64 -13.74 8.51
C TYR A 139 -21.14 -12.63 9.43
N ILE A 140 -19.85 -12.29 9.34
CA ILE A 140 -19.25 -11.23 10.17
C ILE A 140 -19.92 -9.89 9.89
N ALA A 141 -20.12 -9.51 8.63
CA ALA A 141 -20.80 -8.25 8.28
C ALA A 141 -22.18 -8.16 8.95
N ARG A 142 -22.99 -9.22 8.84
CA ARG A 142 -24.32 -9.27 9.44
C ARG A 142 -24.28 -9.24 10.98
N SER A 143 -23.37 -10.00 11.59
CA SER A 143 -23.32 -10.14 13.05
C SER A 143 -22.64 -8.95 13.75
N SER A 144 -21.71 -8.26 13.08
CA SER A 144 -21.04 -7.07 13.62
C SER A 144 -21.72 -5.76 13.26
N GLY A 145 -22.69 -5.77 12.33
CA GLY A 145 -23.33 -4.56 11.83
C GLY A 145 -22.43 -3.70 10.93
N LEU A 146 -21.31 -4.25 10.46
CA LEU A 146 -20.40 -3.60 9.53
C LEU A 146 -20.80 -3.89 8.07
N GLU A 147 -20.54 -2.91 7.20
CA GLU A 147 -20.60 -3.14 5.76
C GLU A 147 -19.61 -4.22 5.32
N ILE A 148 -19.97 -5.00 4.31
CA ILE A 148 -19.15 -6.12 3.81
C ILE A 148 -17.77 -5.62 3.37
N ASP A 149 -17.71 -4.46 2.72
CA ASP A 149 -16.47 -3.86 2.25
C ASP A 149 -15.56 -3.43 3.41
N GLU A 150 -16.15 -2.97 4.52
CA GLU A 150 -15.39 -2.59 5.72
C GLU A 150 -14.82 -3.83 6.43
N VAL A 151 -15.57 -4.93 6.50
CA VAL A 151 -15.05 -6.21 7.02
C VAL A 151 -13.92 -6.73 6.15
N GLN A 152 -14.08 -6.67 4.82
CA GLN A 152 -13.05 -7.07 3.87
C GLN A 152 -11.80 -6.21 4.01
N ARG A 153 -11.93 -4.89 4.11
CA ARG A 153 -10.80 -3.97 4.30
C ARG A 153 -10.04 -4.26 5.60
N ARG A 154 -10.74 -4.46 6.71
CA ARG A 154 -10.13 -4.82 8.01
C ARG A 154 -9.40 -6.16 7.94
N ALA A 155 -10.00 -7.15 7.28
CA ALA A 155 -9.40 -8.46 7.11
C ALA A 155 -8.15 -8.38 6.22
N THR A 156 -8.20 -7.65 5.09
CA THR A 156 -7.03 -7.39 4.24
C THR A 156 -5.91 -6.71 5.03
N ARG A 157 -6.22 -5.71 5.87
CA ARG A 157 -5.22 -5.06 6.72
C ARG A 157 -4.58 -6.03 7.71
N LYS A 158 -5.36 -6.91 8.35
CA LYS A 158 -4.83 -7.94 9.24
C LYS A 158 -3.98 -8.98 8.50
N GLN A 159 -4.42 -9.37 7.30
CA GLN A 159 -3.67 -10.29 6.43
C GLN A 159 -2.32 -9.68 6.02
N ARG A 160 -2.28 -8.36 5.76
CA ARG A 160 -1.05 -7.61 5.44
C ARG A 160 -0.11 -7.49 6.63
N ALA A 161 -0.64 -7.19 7.82
CA ALA A 161 0.17 -7.04 9.03
C ALA A 161 0.76 -8.37 9.53
N LEU A 162 0.14 -9.50 9.18
CA LEU A 162 0.51 -10.82 9.65
C LEU A 162 0.98 -11.68 8.48
N VAL A 163 2.30 -11.73 8.26
CA VAL A 163 3.00 -12.29 7.09
C VAL A 163 2.54 -13.70 6.67
N HIS A 164 2.07 -14.53 7.60
CA HIS A 164 1.68 -15.93 7.34
C HIS A 164 0.21 -16.25 7.64
N VAL A 165 -0.66 -15.24 7.61
CA VAL A 165 -2.09 -15.41 7.90
C VAL A 165 -2.90 -15.58 6.62
N THR A 166 -3.70 -16.64 6.57
CA THR A 166 -4.63 -16.91 5.47
C THR A 166 -5.86 -16.00 5.56
N GLY A 167 -6.56 -15.77 4.44
CA GLY A 167 -7.70 -14.86 4.40
C GLY A 167 -8.83 -15.19 5.38
N TRP A 168 -9.12 -16.48 5.60
CA TRP A 168 -10.14 -16.91 6.57
C TRP A 168 -9.71 -16.64 8.02
N MET A 169 -8.42 -16.79 8.32
CA MET A 169 -7.86 -16.49 9.64
C MET A 169 -7.87 -14.98 9.89
N ALA A 170 -7.57 -14.17 8.88
CA ALA A 170 -7.70 -12.72 8.96
C ALA A 170 -9.15 -12.28 9.27
N LEU A 171 -10.14 -12.91 8.63
CA LEU A 171 -11.56 -12.69 8.95
C LEU A 171 -11.92 -13.13 10.37
N ALA A 172 -11.42 -14.27 10.84
CA ALA A 172 -11.64 -14.74 12.21
C ALA A 172 -11.07 -13.75 13.24
N LEU A 173 -9.92 -13.14 12.96
CA LEU A 173 -9.35 -12.08 13.80
C LEU A 173 -10.20 -10.81 13.78
N VAL A 174 -10.83 -10.44 12.65
CA VAL A 174 -11.80 -9.32 12.63
C VAL A 174 -13.02 -9.65 13.48
N ALA A 175 -13.55 -10.87 13.37
CA ALA A 175 -14.69 -11.31 14.17
C ALA A 175 -14.42 -11.19 15.67
N ARG A 176 -13.23 -11.62 16.11
CA ARG A 176 -12.76 -11.50 17.50
C ARG A 176 -12.69 -10.04 17.95
N ASP A 177 -12.15 -9.15 17.12
CA ASP A 177 -12.07 -7.71 17.44
C ASP A 177 -13.46 -7.06 17.56
N GLN A 178 -14.47 -7.57 16.84
CA GLN A 178 -15.86 -7.11 16.95
C GLN A 178 -16.61 -7.74 18.13
N GLY A 179 -15.95 -8.56 18.94
CA GLY A 179 -16.56 -9.22 20.10
C GLY A 179 -17.55 -10.33 19.73
N LEU A 180 -17.44 -10.89 18.51
CA LEU A 180 -18.29 -12.02 18.11
C LEU A 180 -17.87 -13.30 18.84
N ASP A 181 -18.86 -14.15 19.14
CA ASP A 181 -18.62 -15.46 19.73
C ASP A 181 -17.83 -16.37 18.76
N MET A 182 -16.70 -16.92 19.23
CA MET A 182 -15.81 -17.70 18.39
C MET A 182 -16.36 -19.08 18.05
N GLU A 183 -17.25 -19.66 18.88
CA GLU A 183 -17.90 -20.93 18.53
C GLU A 183 -18.78 -20.75 17.29
N SER A 184 -19.56 -19.66 17.25
CA SER A 184 -20.36 -19.29 16.09
C SER A 184 -19.53 -19.04 14.82
N VAL A 185 -18.35 -18.44 14.95
CA VAL A 185 -17.40 -18.18 13.85
C VAL A 185 -16.82 -19.48 13.32
N ILE A 186 -16.48 -20.43 14.20
CA ILE A 186 -15.98 -21.76 13.82
C ILE A 186 -17.07 -22.57 13.11
N GLN A 187 -18.33 -22.48 13.57
CA GLN A 187 -19.46 -23.10 12.88
C GLN A 187 -19.70 -22.47 11.49
N ALA A 188 -19.47 -21.16 11.34
CA ALA A 188 -19.50 -20.50 10.04
C ALA A 188 -18.38 -20.97 9.09
N LEU A 189 -17.34 -21.66 9.59
CA LEU A 189 -16.23 -22.24 8.84
C LEU A 189 -16.39 -23.75 8.54
N SER A 190 -17.36 -24.43 9.14
CA SER A 190 -17.64 -25.87 8.94
C SER A 190 -18.58 -26.16 7.79
#